data_AF-Q8ZSR9-F1
#
_entry.id   AF-Q8ZSR9-F1
#
_cell.length_a   1.000
_cell.length_b   1.000
_cell.length_c   1.000
_cell.angle_alpha   90.00
_cell.angle_beta   90.00
_cell.angle_gamma   90.00
#
_symmetry.space_group_name_H-M   'P 1'
#
loop_
_entity.id
_entity.type
_entity.pdbx_description
1 polymer ?
#
loop_
_entity_poly.entity_id
_entity_poly.type
_entity_poly.pdbx_seq_one_letter_code
_entity_poly.pdbx_strand_id
1 'polypeptide(L)'
;MRRDVVLPGIALAISLLLAFMGVVVVTAQQGVVTVKYIAGPLPADPFSNLWPAPVEVPLTSQTLVYPLPAATETRSIGVSAVYNGTHIAFLLTWSDNTQDVATPGGLDVFPDAVAVQFPVSKAQLPYICMGTVDNPVNIIYWRAGFGAENLVAGAGYGLNPQQREALGLQATPASPVELLPASAQVINATAAYKDGKWYVVIIRPLGSVHPLMASLAEGFSAAFATWDGAKGEIGGLKATSGWVTFQLEKPVAPTAPATQTVRETVTVTQTVTATQLVETTPTWAWAVIGVLIAVIALLAGLALRRK
;
A
#
# COMPACT_ATOMS: atom_id res chain seq x y z
N MET A 1 -39.49 19.13 -25.13
CA MET A 1 -38.20 18.42 -25.09
C MET A 1 -38.35 17.25 -24.12
N ARG A 2 -37.97 16.05 -24.56
CA ARG A 2 -38.23 14.76 -23.88
C ARG A 2 -37.37 14.66 -22.59
N ARG A 3 -38.01 14.61 -21.42
CA ARG A 3 -37.35 14.64 -20.08
C ARG A 3 -36.35 13.50 -19.85
N ASP A 4 -36.50 12.44 -20.63
CA ASP A 4 -35.67 11.24 -20.74
C ASP A 4 -34.25 11.48 -21.30
N VAL A 5 -34.02 12.58 -22.03
CA VAL A 5 -32.69 12.93 -22.59
C VAL A 5 -32.01 14.06 -21.82
N VAL A 6 -32.78 14.83 -21.04
CA VAL A 6 -32.30 16.02 -20.34
C VAL A 6 -31.39 15.65 -19.15
N LEU A 7 -31.75 14.65 -18.35
CA LEU A 7 -30.94 14.21 -17.22
C LEU A 7 -29.56 13.65 -17.62
N PRO A 8 -29.43 12.70 -18.58
CA PRO A 8 -28.12 12.20 -18.99
C PRO A 8 -27.27 13.28 -19.67
N GLY A 9 -27.89 14.21 -20.40
CA GLY A 9 -27.19 15.35 -21.00
C GLY A 9 -26.58 16.32 -19.97
N ILE A 10 -27.31 16.58 -18.87
CA ILE A 10 -26.81 17.39 -17.75
C ILE A 10 -25.66 16.68 -17.03
N ALA A 11 -25.78 15.37 -16.79
CA ALA A 11 -24.73 14.59 -16.14
C ALA A 11 -23.42 14.60 -16.95
N LEU A 12 -23.51 14.43 -18.28
CA LEU A 12 -22.34 14.49 -19.17
C LEU A 12 -21.69 15.87 -19.18
N ALA A 13 -22.48 16.93 -19.22
CA ALA A 13 -21.97 18.31 -19.19
C ALA A 13 -21.24 18.63 -17.87
N ILE A 14 -21.76 18.15 -16.74
CA ILE A 14 -21.12 18.29 -15.43
C ILE A 14 -19.80 17.51 -15.37
N SER A 15 -19.78 16.26 -15.86
CA SER A 15 -18.54 15.46 -15.91
C SER A 15 -17.45 16.10 -16.79
N LEU A 16 -17.82 16.67 -17.93
CA LEU A 16 -16.89 17.39 -18.81
C LEU A 16 -16.38 18.68 -18.16
N LEU A 17 -17.24 19.42 -17.45
CA LEU A 17 -16.84 20.63 -16.72
C LEU A 17 -15.86 20.28 -15.58
N LEU A 18 -16.14 19.22 -14.82
CA LEU A 18 -15.25 18.73 -13.76
C LEU A 18 -13.88 18.32 -14.33
N ALA A 19 -13.86 17.59 -15.45
CA ALA A 19 -12.61 17.22 -16.13
C ALA A 19 -11.83 18.46 -16.63
N PHE A 20 -12.52 19.46 -17.19
CA PHE A 20 -11.91 20.72 -17.66
C PHE A 20 -11.35 21.56 -16.50
N MET A 21 -11.93 21.45 -15.31
CA MET A 21 -11.44 22.09 -14.09
C MET A 21 -10.35 21.28 -13.36
N GLY A 22 -9.84 20.21 -13.97
CA GLY A 22 -8.81 19.35 -13.38
C GLY A 22 -9.33 18.45 -12.23
N VAL A 23 -10.64 18.38 -12.02
CA VAL A 23 -11.27 17.49 -11.05
C VAL A 23 -11.43 16.12 -11.72
N VAL A 24 -10.34 15.35 -11.71
CA VAL A 24 -10.38 13.94 -12.07
C VAL A 24 -10.98 13.17 -10.90
N VAL A 25 -12.17 12.61 -11.08
CA VAL A 25 -12.73 11.63 -10.15
C VAL A 25 -11.92 10.35 -10.30
N VAL A 26 -10.85 10.23 -9.52
CA VAL A 26 -10.11 8.98 -9.39
C VAL A 26 -10.89 8.11 -8.42
N THR A 27 -11.60 7.12 -8.95
CA THR A 27 -12.10 6.02 -8.13
C THR A 27 -10.90 5.17 -7.72
N ALA A 28 -10.31 5.47 -6.56
CA ALA A 28 -9.35 4.57 -5.93
C ALA A 28 -10.13 3.34 -5.42
N GLN A 29 -10.27 2.33 -6.27
CA GLN A 29 -10.73 1.03 -5.80
C GLN A 29 -9.64 0.50 -4.88
N GLN A 30 -9.91 0.46 -3.57
CA GLN A 30 -9.01 -0.18 -2.61
C GLN A 30 -8.91 -1.66 -2.99
N GLY A 31 -7.84 -2.01 -3.69
CA GLY A 31 -7.56 -3.38 -4.10
C GLY A 31 -7.40 -4.24 -2.86
N VAL A 32 -8.31 -5.18 -2.66
CA VAL A 32 -8.10 -6.26 -1.70
C VAL A 32 -7.15 -7.25 -2.37
N VAL A 33 -6.00 -7.49 -1.75
CA VAL A 33 -5.06 -8.54 -2.19
C VAL A 33 -5.45 -9.85 -1.52
N THR A 34 -5.79 -10.86 -2.32
CA THR A 34 -6.06 -12.20 -1.80
C THR A 34 -4.75 -12.95 -1.63
N VAL A 35 -4.47 -13.42 -0.41
CA VAL A 35 -3.31 -14.25 -0.09
C VAL A 35 -3.70 -15.70 -0.28
N LYS A 36 -3.24 -16.30 -1.38
CA LYS A 36 -3.63 -17.66 -1.79
C LYS A 36 -3.03 -18.70 -0.85
N TYR A 37 -3.83 -19.69 -0.44
CA TYR A 37 -3.31 -20.83 0.31
C TYR A 37 -2.61 -21.81 -0.62
N ILE A 38 -1.42 -22.28 -0.23
CA ILE A 38 -0.73 -23.37 -0.91
C ILE A 38 -0.34 -24.46 0.09
N ALA A 39 -0.61 -25.71 -0.27
CA ALA A 39 -0.16 -26.85 0.50
C ALA A 39 1.31 -27.13 0.14
N GLY A 40 2.23 -26.98 1.11
CA GLY A 40 3.65 -27.32 0.95
C GLY A 40 4.61 -26.12 1.09
N PRO A 41 5.82 -26.24 0.50
CA PRO A 41 6.84 -25.20 0.61
C PRO A 41 6.44 -23.93 -0.17
N LEU A 42 6.79 -22.78 0.40
CA LEU A 42 6.57 -21.49 -0.27
C LEU A 42 7.61 -21.26 -1.37
N PRO A 43 7.22 -20.67 -2.52
CA PRO A 43 8.15 -20.36 -3.60
C PRO A 43 9.16 -19.29 -3.16
N ALA A 44 10.46 -19.62 -3.25
CA ALA A 44 11.55 -18.64 -3.14
C ALA A 44 11.94 -18.04 -4.51
N ASP A 45 11.63 -18.76 -5.59
CA ASP A 45 11.85 -18.31 -6.96
C ASP A 45 10.75 -17.30 -7.36
N PRO A 46 11.10 -16.05 -7.72
CA PRO A 46 10.12 -15.06 -8.20
C PRO A 46 9.40 -15.47 -9.49
N PHE A 47 9.96 -16.39 -10.28
CA PHE A 47 9.38 -16.83 -11.56
C PHE A 47 8.56 -18.13 -11.43
N SER A 48 8.32 -18.61 -10.21
CA SER A 48 7.49 -19.79 -9.97
C SER A 48 6.05 -19.61 -10.46
N ASN A 49 5.48 -20.67 -11.02
CA ASN A 49 4.06 -20.70 -11.41
C ASN A 49 3.09 -20.78 -10.21
N LEU A 50 3.60 -20.89 -8.98
CA LEU A 50 2.80 -20.89 -7.77
C LEU A 50 2.26 -19.49 -7.41
N TRP A 51 2.88 -18.43 -7.93
CA TRP A 51 2.46 -17.06 -7.68
C TRP A 51 1.13 -16.75 -8.38
N PRO A 52 0.12 -16.21 -7.68
CA PRO A 52 -1.03 -15.61 -8.33
C PRO A 52 -0.61 -14.34 -9.07
N ALA A 53 -1.46 -13.89 -10.00
CA ALA A 53 -1.25 -12.65 -10.74
C ALA A 53 -1.04 -11.47 -9.76
N PRO A 54 0.04 -10.68 -9.91
CA PRO A 54 0.28 -9.52 -9.06
C PRO A 54 -0.85 -8.49 -9.17
N VAL A 55 -1.19 -7.89 -8.04
CA VAL A 55 -2.06 -6.71 -7.97
C VAL A 55 -1.18 -5.47 -8.02
N GLU A 56 -1.44 -4.58 -8.97
CA GLU A 56 -0.73 -3.30 -9.08
C GLU A 56 -1.20 -2.32 -8.00
N VAL A 57 -0.26 -1.87 -7.17
CA VAL A 57 -0.47 -0.86 -6.13
C VAL A 57 0.19 0.44 -6.57
N PRO A 58 -0.56 1.55 -6.68
CA PRO A 58 0.01 2.83 -7.08
C PRO A 58 0.94 3.39 -5.98
N LEU A 59 2.02 4.01 -6.42
CA LEU A 59 2.98 4.71 -5.58
C LEU A 59 3.02 6.21 -5.91
N THR A 60 3.19 7.02 -4.87
CA THR A 60 3.34 8.46 -4.95
C THR A 60 4.56 8.90 -4.16
N SER A 61 5.21 9.98 -4.58
CA SER A 61 6.28 10.60 -3.81
C SER A 61 5.84 10.91 -2.38
N GLN A 62 6.71 10.63 -1.42
CA GLN A 62 6.59 11.14 -0.06
C GLN A 62 6.62 12.68 -0.07
N THR A 63 5.56 13.35 0.42
CA THR A 63 5.46 14.82 0.44
C THR A 63 5.37 15.42 1.84
N LEU A 64 5.73 14.65 2.88
CA LEU A 64 5.54 15.08 4.27
C LEU A 64 6.84 15.40 5.01
N VAL A 65 7.94 14.73 4.68
CA VAL A 65 9.25 14.90 5.34
C VAL A 65 10.30 15.20 4.28
N TYR A 66 11.17 16.17 4.56
CA TYR A 66 12.31 16.49 3.70
C TYR A 66 13.12 15.23 3.35
N PRO A 67 13.53 15.09 2.07
CA PRO A 67 13.68 16.16 1.08
C PRO A 67 12.45 16.52 0.21
N LEU A 68 11.25 15.96 0.46
CA LEU A 68 10.02 16.30 -0.28
C LEU A 68 10.17 16.19 -1.82
N PRO A 69 10.49 14.99 -2.36
CA PRO A 69 10.65 14.81 -3.81
C PRO A 69 9.44 15.30 -4.60
N ALA A 70 9.69 16.17 -5.59
CA ALA A 70 8.67 16.58 -6.56
C ALA A 70 8.15 15.36 -7.36
N ALA A 71 9.04 14.40 -7.64
CA ALA A 71 8.74 13.15 -8.30
C ALA A 71 9.71 12.05 -7.81
N THR A 72 9.21 10.83 -7.81
CA THR A 72 9.96 9.58 -7.61
C THR A 72 9.74 8.74 -8.87
N GLU A 73 10.72 7.94 -9.27
CA GLU A 73 10.63 7.26 -10.57
C GLU A 73 9.61 6.13 -10.57
N THR A 74 9.59 5.33 -9.50
CA THR A 74 8.65 4.21 -9.41
C THR A 74 7.23 4.70 -9.15
N ARG A 75 6.29 4.35 -10.04
CA ARG A 75 4.88 4.77 -9.96
C ARG A 75 3.91 3.69 -9.52
N SER A 76 4.31 2.43 -9.58
CA SER A 76 3.53 1.31 -9.07
C SER A 76 4.44 0.16 -8.64
N ILE A 77 3.89 -0.68 -7.78
CA ILE A 77 4.48 -1.95 -7.39
C ILE A 77 3.45 -3.06 -7.57
N GLY A 78 3.83 -4.12 -8.28
CA GLY A 78 3.08 -5.36 -8.36
C GLY A 78 3.28 -6.17 -7.08
N VAL A 79 2.17 -6.58 -6.47
CA VAL A 79 2.18 -7.33 -5.21
C VAL A 79 1.42 -8.64 -5.37
N SER A 80 2.07 -9.75 -5.07
CA SER A 80 1.48 -11.09 -5.03
C SER A 80 1.84 -11.75 -3.70
N ALA A 81 0.95 -12.58 -3.16
CA ALA A 81 1.18 -13.21 -1.86
C ALA A 81 0.55 -14.61 -1.78
N VAL A 82 1.29 -15.52 -1.14
CA VAL A 82 0.87 -16.90 -0.86
C VAL A 82 1.23 -17.29 0.56
N TYR A 83 0.49 -18.23 1.15
CA TYR A 83 0.77 -18.70 2.51
C TYR A 83 0.49 -20.20 2.66
N ASN A 84 1.16 -20.85 3.62
CA ASN A 84 1.02 -22.30 3.86
C ASN A 84 0.51 -22.64 5.28
N GLY A 85 -0.08 -21.67 5.96
CA GLY A 85 -0.57 -21.79 7.34
C GLY A 85 0.48 -21.55 8.43
N THR A 86 1.77 -21.67 8.13
CA THR A 86 2.86 -21.36 9.08
C THR A 86 3.66 -20.12 8.68
N HIS A 87 3.82 -19.92 7.37
CA HIS A 87 4.58 -18.83 6.77
C HIS A 87 3.76 -18.16 5.67
N ILE A 88 4.16 -16.95 5.34
CA ILE A 88 3.64 -16.17 4.20
C ILE A 88 4.83 -15.70 3.36
N ALA A 89 4.64 -15.71 2.05
CA ALA A 89 5.58 -15.21 1.07
C ALA A 89 4.94 -14.07 0.26
N PHE A 90 5.68 -13.00 0.06
CA PHE A 90 5.34 -11.88 -0.80
C PHE A 90 6.26 -11.89 -2.01
N LEU A 91 5.71 -11.66 -3.19
CA LEU A 91 6.45 -11.29 -4.38
C LEU A 91 6.14 -9.82 -4.68
N LEU A 92 7.19 -9.01 -4.70
CA LEU A 92 7.17 -7.58 -4.95
C LEU A 92 7.89 -7.30 -6.26
N THR A 93 7.23 -6.62 -7.19
CA THR A 93 7.79 -6.33 -8.51
C THR A 93 7.65 -4.87 -8.86
N TRP A 94 8.72 -4.22 -9.30
CA TRP A 94 8.65 -2.85 -9.81
C TRP A 94 9.57 -2.68 -11.00
N SER A 95 9.25 -1.70 -11.85
CA SER A 95 10.11 -1.32 -12.97
C SER A 95 11.24 -0.43 -12.48
N ASP A 96 12.44 -0.74 -12.93
CA ASP A 96 13.66 0.01 -12.67
C ASP A 96 14.59 -0.21 -13.87
N ASN A 97 15.10 0.86 -14.47
CA ASN A 97 15.96 0.71 -15.65
C ASN A 97 17.41 0.41 -15.28
N THR A 98 17.76 0.58 -14.00
CA THR A 98 19.08 0.29 -13.45
C THR A 98 19.00 -0.86 -12.45
N GLN A 99 20.15 -1.48 -12.24
CA GLN A 99 20.31 -2.55 -11.26
C GLN A 99 21.37 -2.10 -10.26
N ASP A 100 20.94 -1.29 -9.29
CA ASP A 100 21.84 -0.64 -8.35
C ASP A 100 22.03 -1.54 -7.12
N VAL A 101 23.11 -2.33 -7.16
CA VAL A 101 23.45 -3.31 -6.11
C VAL A 101 24.64 -2.80 -5.33
N ALA A 102 24.45 -2.56 -4.03
CA ALA A 102 25.57 -2.21 -3.16
C ALA A 102 26.54 -3.39 -2.99
N THR A 103 27.83 -3.09 -2.94
CA THR A 103 28.88 -4.07 -2.65
C THR A 103 29.59 -3.70 -1.35
N PRO A 104 30.07 -4.68 -0.57
CA PRO A 104 30.83 -4.37 0.65
C PRO A 104 32.03 -3.46 0.36
N GLY A 105 32.08 -2.30 1.00
CA GLY A 105 33.13 -1.30 0.81
C GLY A 105 32.90 -0.31 -0.35
N GLY A 106 31.85 -0.48 -1.15
CA GLY A 106 31.40 0.52 -2.12
C GLY A 106 30.71 1.69 -1.43
N LEU A 107 31.10 2.92 -1.77
CA LEU A 107 30.53 4.16 -1.21
C LEU A 107 29.81 5.00 -2.27
N ASP A 108 29.82 4.55 -3.52
CA ASP A 108 29.39 5.26 -4.71
C ASP A 108 28.03 4.78 -5.26
N VAL A 109 27.46 3.73 -4.65
CA VAL A 109 26.18 3.14 -5.08
C VAL A 109 25.17 3.24 -3.94
N PHE A 110 24.06 3.92 -4.22
CA PHE A 110 22.84 3.76 -3.42
C PHE A 110 22.12 2.51 -3.91
N PRO A 111 21.82 1.53 -3.04
CA PRO A 111 21.16 0.32 -3.49
C PRO A 111 19.68 0.55 -3.76
N ASP A 112 19.16 -0.12 -4.78
CA ASP A 112 17.72 -0.26 -4.96
C ASP A 112 17.12 -0.94 -3.73
N ALA A 113 15.91 -0.51 -3.36
CA ALA A 113 15.30 -1.01 -2.14
C ALA A 113 13.78 -1.07 -2.21
N VAL A 114 13.21 -1.97 -1.42
CA VAL A 114 11.77 -2.09 -1.22
C VAL A 114 11.45 -2.35 0.23
N ALA A 115 10.37 -1.76 0.73
CA ALA A 115 9.87 -1.99 2.08
C ALA A 115 8.40 -2.39 2.07
N VAL A 116 8.04 -3.28 3.00
CA VAL A 116 6.65 -3.57 3.36
C VAL A 116 6.44 -3.20 4.81
N GLN A 117 5.46 -2.33 5.06
CA GLN A 117 5.09 -1.84 6.37
C GLN A 117 3.77 -2.48 6.81
N PHE A 118 3.68 -2.93 8.05
CA PHE A 118 2.51 -3.53 8.67
C PHE A 118 2.17 -2.79 9.97
N PRO A 119 0.88 -2.62 10.31
CA PRO A 119 0.48 -2.25 11.66
C PRO A 119 0.91 -3.33 12.67
N VAL A 120 1.53 -2.95 13.79
CA VAL A 120 1.79 -3.90 14.89
C VAL A 120 0.47 -4.32 15.54
N SER A 121 -0.40 -3.34 15.81
CA SER A 121 -1.77 -3.55 16.30
C SER A 121 -2.76 -3.39 15.16
N LYS A 122 -3.82 -4.21 15.18
CA LYS A 122 -4.93 -4.14 14.20
C LYS A 122 -6.09 -3.25 14.67
N ALA A 123 -6.03 -2.73 15.91
CA ALA A 123 -7.14 -1.97 16.49
C ALA A 123 -7.46 -0.69 15.70
N GLN A 124 -6.41 -0.05 15.17
CA GLN A 124 -6.50 1.13 14.33
C GLN A 124 -5.36 1.11 13.33
N LEU A 125 -5.61 1.58 12.11
CA LEU A 125 -4.54 1.80 11.14
C LEU A 125 -3.61 2.91 11.64
N PRO A 126 -2.32 2.65 11.82
CA PRO A 126 -1.34 3.66 12.19
C PRO A 126 -1.25 4.77 11.15
N TYR A 127 -0.65 5.89 11.56
CA TYR A 127 -0.23 6.91 10.62
C TYR A 127 0.66 6.28 9.53
N ILE A 128 0.32 6.54 8.26
CA ILE A 128 0.97 5.87 7.12
C ILE A 128 2.47 6.15 7.06
N CYS A 129 2.92 7.32 7.53
CA CYS A 129 4.34 7.68 7.62
C CYS A 129 4.97 7.11 8.89
N MET A 130 4.96 5.78 8.99
CA MET A 130 5.72 5.00 9.96
C MET A 130 5.20 5.06 11.41
N GLY A 131 3.88 5.26 11.54
CA GLY A 131 3.16 5.13 12.79
C GLY A 131 3.46 6.23 13.80
N THR A 132 3.04 5.98 15.04
CA THR A 132 3.29 6.82 16.22
C THR A 132 3.68 5.92 17.38
N VAL A 133 3.97 6.52 18.55
CA VAL A 133 4.25 5.79 19.80
C VAL A 133 3.13 4.81 20.15
N ASP A 134 1.88 5.28 20.09
CA ASP A 134 0.72 4.46 20.47
C ASP A 134 0.33 3.44 19.40
N ASN A 135 0.69 3.73 18.15
CA ASN A 135 0.37 2.90 16.99
C ASN A 135 1.65 2.66 16.17
N PRO A 136 2.56 1.79 16.64
CA PRO A 136 3.79 1.52 15.92
C PRO A 136 3.56 0.64 14.70
N VAL A 137 4.55 0.62 13.81
CA VAL A 137 4.57 -0.22 12.62
C VAL A 137 5.77 -1.16 12.63
N ASN A 138 5.58 -2.33 12.05
CA ASN A 138 6.62 -3.28 11.73
C ASN A 138 6.97 -3.14 10.25
N ILE A 139 8.25 -3.01 9.91
CA ILE A 139 8.70 -2.80 8.54
C ILE A 139 9.67 -3.92 8.17
N ILE A 140 9.45 -4.58 7.05
CA ILE A 140 10.47 -5.40 6.40
C ILE A 140 11.12 -4.53 5.34
N TYR A 141 12.43 -4.34 5.42
CA TYR A 141 13.18 -3.51 4.49
C TYR A 141 14.24 -4.34 3.77
N TRP A 142 14.08 -4.50 2.45
CA TRP A 142 15.04 -5.16 1.59
C TRP A 142 15.86 -4.12 0.83
N ARG A 143 17.17 -4.35 0.74
CA ARG A 143 18.10 -3.56 -0.09
C ARG A 143 18.94 -4.49 -0.95
N ALA A 144 19.15 -4.10 -2.20
CA ALA A 144 20.03 -4.78 -3.13
C ALA A 144 21.46 -4.87 -2.57
N GLY A 145 21.98 -6.09 -2.44
CA GLY A 145 23.32 -6.35 -1.87
C GLY A 145 23.37 -6.55 -0.36
N PHE A 146 22.33 -6.18 0.39
CA PHE A 146 22.28 -6.37 1.86
C PHE A 146 21.26 -7.40 2.32
N GLY A 147 20.24 -7.70 1.51
CA GLY A 147 19.14 -8.57 1.91
C GLY A 147 18.04 -7.82 2.66
N ALA A 148 17.26 -8.55 3.47
CA ALA A 148 16.10 -8.00 4.19
C ALA A 148 16.30 -7.97 5.71
N GLU A 149 15.80 -6.91 6.33
CA GLU A 149 15.83 -6.70 7.78
C GLU A 149 14.41 -6.47 8.32
N ASN A 150 14.17 -6.94 9.55
CA ASN A 150 12.95 -6.68 10.31
C ASN A 150 13.14 -5.45 11.22
N LEU A 151 12.31 -4.45 11.05
CA LEU A 151 12.42 -3.14 11.69
C LEU A 151 11.13 -2.78 12.43
N VAL A 152 11.25 -1.84 13.36
CA VAL A 152 10.13 -1.16 14.00
C VAL A 152 10.27 0.35 13.84
N ALA A 153 9.14 1.04 13.66
CA ALA A 153 9.07 2.48 13.70
C ALA A 153 7.87 2.94 14.55
N GLY A 154 7.94 4.16 15.05
CA GLY A 154 6.92 4.75 15.94
C GLY A 154 7.04 4.30 17.40
N ALA A 155 7.41 3.05 17.67
CA ALA A 155 7.45 2.47 19.03
C ALA A 155 8.44 3.15 20.00
N GLY A 156 9.42 3.90 19.48
CA GLY A 156 10.60 4.26 20.26
C GLY A 156 10.46 5.46 21.20
N TYR A 157 9.57 6.40 20.92
CA TYR A 157 9.58 7.73 21.57
C TYR A 157 8.78 7.84 22.88
N GLY A 158 8.03 6.82 23.30
CA GLY A 158 7.25 6.86 24.54
C GLY A 158 7.54 5.75 25.54
N LEU A 159 8.56 4.92 25.27
CA LEU A 159 8.97 3.84 26.15
C LEU A 159 10.15 4.26 27.03
N ASN A 160 10.12 3.91 28.31
CA ASN A 160 11.27 4.08 29.19
C ASN A 160 12.36 3.02 28.89
N PRO A 161 13.61 3.22 29.36
CA PRO A 161 14.71 2.29 29.05
C PRO A 161 14.43 0.82 29.39
N GLN A 162 13.75 0.54 30.51
CA GLN A 162 13.42 -0.81 30.94
C GLN A 162 12.38 -1.48 30.03
N GLN A 163 11.37 -0.72 29.60
CA GLN A 163 10.38 -1.20 28.62
C GLN A 163 11.04 -1.50 27.27
N ARG A 164 12.00 -0.67 26.85
CA ARG A 164 12.75 -0.86 25.60
C ARG A 164 13.63 -2.11 25.67
N GLU A 165 14.33 -2.31 26.77
CA GLU A 165 15.14 -3.50 27.02
C GLU A 165 14.29 -4.78 27.00
N ALA A 166 13.10 -4.76 27.61
CA ALA A 166 12.16 -5.88 27.58
C ALA A 166 11.68 -6.26 26.16
N LEU A 167 11.73 -5.31 25.22
CA LEU A 167 11.42 -5.49 23.80
C LEU A 167 12.69 -5.74 22.95
N GLY A 168 13.86 -5.89 23.57
CA GLY A 168 15.14 -6.08 22.88
C GLY A 168 15.58 -4.89 22.04
N LEU A 169 15.06 -3.68 22.32
CA LEU A 169 15.45 -2.44 21.66
C LEU A 169 16.62 -1.77 22.39
N GLN A 170 17.32 -0.87 21.70
CA GLN A 170 18.38 -0.07 22.32
C GLN A 170 17.80 0.82 23.44
N ALA A 171 18.51 1.02 24.55
CA ALA A 171 17.99 1.84 25.66
C ALA A 171 17.64 3.29 25.23
N THR A 172 18.45 3.85 24.32
CA THR A 172 18.23 5.16 23.71
C THR A 172 18.05 4.97 22.21
N PRO A 173 16.93 5.39 21.60
CA PRO A 173 16.73 5.27 20.16
C PRO A 173 17.73 6.16 19.40
N ALA A 174 18.56 5.55 18.57
CA ALA A 174 19.48 6.28 17.69
C ALA A 174 18.80 6.79 16.40
N SER A 175 17.61 6.27 16.10
CA SER A 175 16.88 6.54 14.86
C SER A 175 15.36 6.36 15.09
N PRO A 176 14.49 7.07 14.33
CA PRO A 176 13.05 6.82 14.32
C PRO A 176 12.65 5.40 13.86
N VAL A 177 13.58 4.71 13.19
CA VAL A 177 13.47 3.30 12.76
C VAL A 177 14.60 2.52 13.40
N GLU A 178 14.24 1.41 14.03
CA GLU A 178 15.18 0.59 14.78
C GLU A 178 15.09 -0.87 14.31
N LEU A 179 16.22 -1.58 14.35
CA LEU A 179 16.25 -3.02 14.12
C LEU A 179 15.52 -3.74 15.26
N LEU A 180 14.67 -4.70 14.90
CA LEU A 180 14.19 -5.67 15.87
C LEU A 180 15.33 -6.62 16.29
N PRO A 181 15.28 -7.19 17.51
CA PRO A 181 16.33 -8.07 18.01
C PRO A 181 16.55 -9.29 17.10
N ALA A 182 17.71 -9.94 17.22
CA ALA A 182 18.08 -11.10 16.40
C ALA A 182 17.02 -12.22 16.40
N SER A 183 16.32 -12.42 17.52
CA SER A 183 15.21 -13.38 17.64
C SER A 183 14.01 -13.07 16.73
N ALA A 184 13.87 -11.84 16.27
CA ALA A 184 12.83 -11.37 15.38
C ALA A 184 13.31 -11.17 13.93
N GLN A 185 14.60 -11.40 13.63
CA GLN A 185 15.15 -11.38 12.26
C GLN A 185 14.89 -12.69 11.51
N VAL A 186 13.63 -13.13 11.52
CA VAL A 186 13.16 -14.40 10.94
C VAL A 186 12.58 -14.20 9.53
N ILE A 187 13.31 -13.45 8.71
CA ILE A 187 12.92 -13.13 7.33
C ILE A 187 13.94 -13.75 6.40
N ASN A 188 13.45 -14.42 5.36
CA ASN A 188 14.27 -14.82 4.22
C ASN A 188 13.89 -13.98 3.01
N ALA A 189 14.88 -13.54 2.23
CA ALA A 189 14.64 -12.79 1.02
C ALA A 189 15.46 -13.33 -0.15
N THR A 190 14.86 -13.36 -1.33
CA THR A 190 15.51 -13.72 -2.59
C THR A 190 15.11 -12.67 -3.62
N ALA A 191 16.05 -12.28 -4.49
CA ALA A 191 15.79 -11.25 -5.48
C ALA A 191 16.35 -11.64 -6.84
N ALA A 192 15.67 -11.20 -7.89
CA ALA A 192 16.14 -11.27 -9.27
C ALA A 192 15.89 -9.93 -9.96
N TYR A 193 16.79 -9.56 -10.86
CA TYR A 193 16.60 -8.42 -11.76
C TYR A 193 16.55 -8.95 -13.20
N LYS A 194 15.48 -8.61 -13.92
CA LYS A 194 15.26 -9.09 -15.29
C LYS A 194 14.39 -8.10 -16.07
N ASP A 195 14.83 -7.77 -17.28
CA ASP A 195 14.08 -6.95 -18.25
C ASP A 195 13.65 -5.58 -17.69
N GLY A 196 14.55 -4.89 -16.98
CA GLY A 196 14.26 -3.58 -16.39
C GLY A 196 13.27 -3.64 -15.23
N LYS A 197 13.27 -4.75 -14.48
CA LYS A 197 12.40 -4.97 -13.33
C LYS A 197 13.11 -5.72 -12.23
N TRP A 198 12.83 -5.32 -11.00
CA TRP A 198 13.14 -6.09 -9.81
C TRP A 198 12.00 -7.04 -9.47
N TYR A 199 12.38 -8.21 -8.95
CA TYR A 199 11.49 -9.21 -8.38
C TYR A 199 12.07 -9.62 -7.03
N VAL A 200 11.40 -9.24 -5.95
CA VAL A 200 11.84 -9.52 -4.58
C VAL A 200 10.82 -10.42 -3.91
N VAL A 201 11.29 -11.59 -3.48
CA VAL A 201 10.53 -12.54 -2.68
C VAL A 201 10.92 -12.36 -1.22
N ILE A 202 9.93 -12.14 -0.35
CA ILE A 202 10.10 -12.05 1.11
C ILE A 202 9.27 -13.16 1.76
N ILE A 203 9.91 -14.02 2.56
CA ILE A 203 9.27 -15.10 3.31
C ILE A 203 9.45 -14.84 4.81
N ARG A 204 8.36 -14.94 5.58
CA ARG A 204 8.39 -14.79 7.05
C ARG A 204 7.31 -15.66 7.73
N PRO A 205 7.41 -15.91 9.04
CA PRO A 205 6.33 -16.53 9.81
C PRO A 205 5.01 -15.77 9.64
N LEU A 206 3.91 -16.51 9.53
CA LEU A 206 2.57 -15.96 9.42
C LEU A 206 2.13 -15.29 10.72
N GLY A 207 2.46 -15.94 11.85
CA GLY A 207 2.28 -15.39 13.18
C GLY A 207 3.34 -14.36 13.54
N SER A 208 3.27 -13.89 14.79
CA SER A 208 4.28 -13.02 15.37
C SER A 208 5.19 -13.81 16.31
N VAL A 209 6.51 -13.58 16.21
CA VAL A 209 7.51 -14.12 17.15
C VAL A 209 8.02 -13.06 18.13
N HIS A 210 7.53 -11.82 18.03
CA HIS A 210 7.97 -10.69 18.84
C HIS A 210 6.84 -9.66 19.03
N PRO A 211 6.66 -9.02 20.19
CA PRO A 211 5.54 -8.09 20.42
C PRO A 211 5.44 -6.94 19.40
N LEU A 212 6.56 -6.54 18.81
CA LEU A 212 6.64 -5.48 17.79
C LEU A 212 6.66 -6.02 16.34
N MET A 213 6.49 -7.32 16.14
CA MET A 213 6.32 -7.93 14.82
C MET A 213 4.83 -8.15 14.56
N ALA A 214 4.34 -7.70 13.41
CA ALA A 214 2.92 -7.79 13.08
C ALA A 214 2.50 -9.25 12.82
N SER A 215 1.38 -9.70 13.40
CA SER A 215 0.76 -10.99 13.05
C SER A 215 -0.12 -10.85 11.80
N LEU A 216 0.07 -11.74 10.83
CA LEU A 216 -0.61 -11.72 9.52
C LEU A 216 -1.69 -12.81 9.37
N ALA A 217 -1.97 -13.55 10.43
CA ALA A 217 -2.82 -14.76 10.40
C ALA A 217 -4.33 -14.52 10.19
N GLU A 218 -4.84 -13.30 10.40
CA GLU A 218 -6.29 -13.01 10.40
C GLU A 218 -6.64 -11.87 9.44
N GLY A 219 -6.02 -11.87 8.27
CA GLY A 219 -5.99 -10.69 7.40
C GLY A 219 -5.19 -9.55 8.03
N PHE A 220 -4.76 -8.62 7.19
CA PHE A 220 -3.89 -7.53 7.62
C PHE A 220 -3.94 -6.38 6.61
N SER A 221 -3.38 -5.24 7.00
CA SER A 221 -3.07 -4.15 6.07
C SER A 221 -1.57 -4.04 5.91
N ALA A 222 -1.13 -3.66 4.71
CA ALA A 222 0.25 -3.38 4.42
C ALA A 222 0.38 -2.13 3.54
N ALA A 223 1.51 -1.43 3.67
CA ALA A 223 1.89 -0.33 2.82
C ALA A 223 3.31 -0.56 2.27
N PHE A 224 3.61 0.03 1.14
CA PHE A 224 4.82 -0.23 0.38
C PHE A 224 5.63 1.04 0.18
N ALA A 225 6.94 0.88 0.08
CA ALA A 225 7.82 1.93 -0.39
C ALA A 225 8.93 1.34 -1.26
N THR A 226 9.37 2.11 -2.25
CA THR A 226 10.51 1.76 -3.13
C THR A 226 11.49 2.92 -3.20
N TRP A 227 12.75 2.57 -3.46
CA TRP A 227 13.85 3.50 -3.65
C TRP A 227 14.63 3.07 -4.90
N ASP A 228 14.75 3.98 -5.86
CA ASP A 228 15.62 3.87 -7.04
C ASP A 228 17.03 4.44 -6.72
N GLY A 229 18.02 3.55 -6.71
CA GLY A 229 19.40 3.84 -6.35
C GLY A 229 20.07 4.82 -7.30
N ALA A 230 19.87 4.67 -8.62
CA ALA A 230 20.41 5.57 -9.64
C ALA A 230 19.87 7.01 -9.52
N LYS A 231 18.72 7.20 -8.87
CA LYS A 231 18.14 8.52 -8.57
C LYS A 231 18.57 9.08 -7.22
N GLY A 232 19.40 8.34 -6.48
CA GLY A 232 19.82 8.69 -5.13
C GLY A 232 18.70 8.61 -4.11
N GLU A 233 17.63 7.88 -4.41
CA GLU A 233 16.52 7.67 -3.47
C GLU A 233 17.04 6.88 -2.26
N ILE A 234 17.06 7.54 -1.09
CA ILE A 234 17.40 6.94 0.20
C ILE A 234 16.55 7.56 1.31
N GLY A 235 16.36 6.82 2.40
CA GLY A 235 15.70 7.34 3.60
C GLY A 235 14.30 7.87 3.30
N GLY A 236 14.07 9.18 3.43
CA GLY A 236 12.79 9.84 3.13
C GLY A 236 12.55 10.15 1.65
N LEU A 237 13.58 10.09 0.79
CA LEU A 237 13.46 10.27 -0.66
C LEU A 237 13.02 8.94 -1.26
N LYS A 238 11.70 8.73 -1.41
CA LYS A 238 11.11 7.44 -1.80
C LYS A 238 9.70 7.56 -2.35
N ALA A 239 9.30 6.57 -3.15
CA ALA A 239 7.92 6.36 -3.53
C ALA A 239 7.19 5.57 -2.43
N THR A 240 5.90 5.86 -2.19
CA THR A 240 5.09 5.23 -1.11
C THR A 240 3.67 4.95 -1.56
N SER A 241 3.05 3.90 -1.00
CA SER A 241 1.62 3.60 -1.19
C SER A 241 0.76 4.08 -0.03
N GLY A 242 -0.56 4.06 -0.22
CA GLY A 242 -1.52 4.00 0.88
C GLY A 242 -1.59 2.61 1.53
N TRP A 243 -2.44 2.45 2.54
CA TRP A 243 -2.74 1.14 3.14
C TRP A 243 -3.53 0.26 2.16
N VAL A 244 -3.04 -0.97 1.95
CA VAL A 244 -3.65 -2.01 1.13
C VAL A 244 -4.13 -3.14 2.04
N THR A 245 -5.33 -3.67 1.80
CA THR A 245 -5.91 -4.75 2.62
C THR A 245 -5.59 -6.11 2.03
N PHE A 246 -5.14 -7.03 2.87
CA PHE A 246 -4.83 -8.42 2.55
C PHE A 246 -5.82 -9.35 3.23
N GLN A 247 -6.41 -10.26 2.45
CA GLN A 247 -7.32 -11.29 2.94
C GLN A 247 -6.75 -12.67 2.67
N LEU A 248 -6.63 -13.49 3.72
CA LEU A 248 -6.19 -14.87 3.56
C LEU A 248 -7.33 -15.72 2.98
N GLU A 249 -7.02 -16.44 1.91
CA GLU A 249 -7.90 -17.48 1.41
C GLU A 249 -8.02 -18.58 2.47
N LYS A 250 -9.23 -18.89 2.94
CA LYS A 250 -9.42 -19.98 3.90
C LYS A 250 -9.16 -21.32 3.18
N PRO A 251 -8.33 -22.23 3.74
CA PRO A 251 -8.17 -23.55 3.15
C PRO A 251 -9.54 -24.24 3.11
N VAL A 252 -9.96 -24.69 1.93
CA VAL A 252 -11.13 -25.55 1.83
C VAL A 252 -10.76 -26.84 2.56
N ALA A 253 -11.40 -27.09 3.71
CA ALA A 253 -11.22 -28.37 4.41
C ALA A 253 -11.45 -29.51 3.41
N PRO A 254 -10.65 -30.60 3.44
CA PRO A 254 -10.90 -31.73 2.57
C PRO A 254 -12.32 -32.20 2.80
N THR A 255 -13.18 -31.96 1.81
CA THR A 255 -14.57 -32.39 1.85
C THR A 255 -14.53 -33.91 1.98
N ALA A 256 -14.89 -34.44 3.14
CA ALA A 256 -15.30 -35.84 3.23
C ALA A 256 -16.32 -36.06 2.08
N PRO A 257 -16.26 -37.16 1.32
CA PRO A 257 -17.10 -37.34 0.14
C PRO A 257 -18.57 -37.17 0.53
N ALA A 258 -19.12 -36.00 0.21
CA ALA A 258 -20.49 -35.65 0.51
C ALA A 258 -21.35 -36.38 -0.52
N THR A 259 -22.20 -37.29 -0.04
CA THR A 259 -23.33 -37.82 -0.80
C THR A 259 -24.04 -36.65 -1.48
N GLN A 260 -23.97 -36.60 -2.81
CA GLN A 260 -24.56 -35.52 -3.60
C GLN A 260 -26.07 -35.49 -3.34
N THR A 261 -26.54 -34.46 -2.63
CA THR A 261 -27.93 -34.03 -2.71
C THR A 261 -27.90 -32.70 -3.43
N VAL A 262 -28.23 -32.72 -4.73
CA VAL A 262 -28.34 -31.54 -5.56
C VAL A 262 -29.41 -30.63 -4.95
N ARG A 263 -29.01 -29.47 -4.45
CA ARG A 263 -29.88 -28.31 -4.23
C ARG A 263 -29.26 -27.15 -4.99
N GLU A 264 -29.95 -26.71 -6.05
CA GLU A 264 -29.61 -25.50 -6.78
C GLU A 264 -29.50 -24.33 -5.79
N THR A 265 -28.30 -23.74 -5.71
CA THR A 265 -28.11 -22.46 -5.03
C THR A 265 -28.02 -21.41 -6.13
N VAL A 266 -29.06 -20.59 -6.25
CA VAL A 266 -29.07 -19.41 -7.12
C VAL A 266 -28.04 -18.43 -6.56
N THR A 267 -26.97 -18.18 -7.31
CA THR A 267 -26.00 -17.13 -7.00
C THR A 267 -26.64 -15.77 -7.18
N VAL A 268 -27.00 -15.11 -6.08
CA VAL A 268 -27.28 -13.67 -6.09
C VAL A 268 -25.96 -12.95 -5.86
N THR A 269 -25.36 -12.43 -6.93
CA THR A 269 -24.24 -11.49 -6.84
C THR A 269 -24.75 -10.19 -6.22
N GLN A 270 -24.57 -10.00 -4.92
CA GLN A 270 -24.77 -8.69 -4.30
C GLN A 270 -23.52 -7.83 -4.54
N THR A 271 -23.59 -6.99 -5.56
CA THR A 271 -22.69 -5.84 -5.72
C THR A 271 -23.07 -4.81 -4.65
N VAL A 272 -22.32 -4.74 -3.55
CA VAL A 272 -22.46 -3.63 -2.59
C VAL A 272 -21.64 -2.45 -3.12
N THR A 273 -22.29 -1.56 -3.85
CA THR A 273 -21.74 -0.24 -4.19
C THR A 273 -21.78 0.63 -2.94
N ALA A 274 -20.67 0.71 -2.19
CA ALA A 274 -20.53 1.69 -1.13
C ALA A 274 -20.06 3.03 -1.75
N THR A 275 -20.99 3.96 -1.95
CA THR A 275 -20.65 5.35 -2.31
C THR A 275 -20.22 6.10 -1.05
N GLN A 276 -18.91 6.23 -0.84
CA GLN A 276 -18.36 7.20 0.11
C GLN A 276 -18.21 8.54 -0.63
N LEU A 277 -18.99 9.55 -0.23
CA LEU A 277 -18.80 10.94 -0.65
C LEU A 277 -17.59 11.49 0.13
N VAL A 278 -16.41 11.44 -0.47
CA VAL A 278 -15.27 12.23 0.00
C VAL A 278 -15.40 13.61 -0.65
N GLU A 279 -15.83 14.61 0.12
CA GLU A 279 -15.78 16.00 -0.31
C GLU A 279 -14.32 16.43 -0.42
N THR A 280 -13.77 16.38 -1.63
CA THR A 280 -12.43 16.92 -1.95
C THR A 280 -12.47 18.39 -2.35
N THR A 281 -13.62 19.05 -2.22
CA THR A 281 -13.78 20.44 -2.60
C THR A 281 -13.08 21.31 -1.55
N PRO A 282 -11.95 21.96 -1.87
CA PRO A 282 -11.33 22.87 -0.93
C PRO A 282 -12.30 24.04 -0.67
N THR A 283 -12.40 24.52 0.57
CA THR A 283 -13.44 25.47 1.02
C THR A 283 -13.54 26.74 0.15
N TRP A 284 -12.46 27.13 -0.54
CA TRP A 284 -12.45 28.24 -1.48
C TRP A 284 -13.27 28.02 -2.75
N ALA A 285 -13.50 26.76 -3.17
CA ALA A 285 -14.25 26.46 -4.39
C ALA A 285 -15.75 26.76 -4.25
N TRP A 286 -16.32 26.65 -3.04
CA TRP A 286 -17.69 27.11 -2.76
C TRP A 286 -17.83 28.63 -2.90
N ALA A 287 -16.81 29.39 -2.52
CA ALA A 287 -16.80 30.85 -2.70
C ALA A 287 -16.77 31.22 -4.19
N VAL A 288 -15.97 30.53 -5.00
CA VAL A 288 -15.89 30.76 -6.46
C VAL A 288 -17.22 30.40 -7.15
N ILE A 289 -17.83 29.26 -6.78
CA ILE A 289 -19.14 28.85 -7.30
C ILE A 289 -20.23 29.87 -6.93
N GLY A 290 -20.23 30.36 -5.68
CA GLY A 290 -21.17 31.40 -5.24
C GLY A 290 -21.04 32.71 -6.03
N VAL A 291 -19.81 33.14 -6.31
CA VAL A 291 -19.55 34.35 -7.12
C VAL A 291 -20.02 34.15 -8.56
N LEU A 292 -19.77 32.98 -9.16
CA LEU A 292 -20.20 32.66 -10.53
C LEU A 292 -21.73 32.65 -10.67
N ILE A 293 -22.45 32.07 -9.71
CA ILE A 293 -23.91 32.07 -9.69
C ILE A 293 -24.45 33.50 -9.57
N ALA A 294 -23.87 34.32 -8.69
CA ALA A 294 -24.26 35.71 -8.53
C ALA A 294 -24.03 36.52 -9.82
N VAL A 295 -22.90 36.34 -10.50
CA VAL A 295 -22.60 37.00 -11.77
C VAL A 295 -23.56 36.58 -12.88
N ILE A 296 -23.88 35.28 -12.98
CA ILE A 296 -24.84 34.77 -13.97
C ILE A 296 -26.24 35.31 -13.71
N ALA A 297 -26.69 35.35 -12.45
CA ALA A 297 -27.98 35.92 -12.08
C ALA A 297 -28.05 37.43 -12.41
N LEU A 298 -26.95 38.16 -12.20
CA LEU A 298 -26.85 39.58 -12.51
C LEU A 298 -26.92 39.82 -14.02
N LEU A 299 -26.18 39.05 -14.82
CA LEU A 299 -26.18 39.12 -16.28
C LEU A 299 -27.54 38.72 -16.88
N ALA A 300 -28.18 37.68 -16.33
CA ALA A 300 -29.55 37.29 -16.72
C ALA A 300 -30.57 38.39 -16.39
N GLY A 301 -30.47 39.01 -15.21
CA GLY A 301 -31.31 40.15 -14.82
C GLY A 301 -31.12 41.40 -15.68
N LEU A 302 -29.88 41.69 -16.11
CA LEU A 302 -29.58 42.78 -17.05
C LEU A 302 -30.08 42.50 -18.47
N ALA A 303 -30.04 41.24 -18.92
CA ALA A 303 -30.59 40.83 -20.21
C ALA A 303 -32.12 40.91 -20.26
N LEU A 304 -32.80 40.63 -19.14
CA LEU A 304 -34.26 40.74 -19.01
C LEU A 304 -34.76 42.19 -18.89
N ARG A 305 -33.91 43.13 -18.45
CA ARG A 305 -34.25 44.58 -18.38
C ARG A 305 -34.09 45.33 -19.70
N ARG A 306 -33.50 44.71 -20.74
CA ARG A 306 -33.31 45.32 -22.07
C ARG A 306 -34.34 44.86 -23.11
N LYS A 307 -35.49 44.32 -22.68
CA LYS A 307 -36.66 44.06 -23.54
C LYS A 307 -37.85 44.85 -23.04
#